data_AF-A0A842JF59-F1
#
_entry.id   AF-A0A842JF59-F1
#
_cell.length_a   1.000
_cell.length_b   1.000
_cell.length_c   1.000
_cell.angle_alpha   90.00
_cell.angle_beta   90.00
_cell.angle_gamma   90.00
#
_symmetry.space_group_name_H-M   'P 1'
#
loop_
_entity.id
_entity.type
_entity.pdbx_description
1 polymer ?
#
loop_
_entity_poly.entity_id
_entity_poly.type
_entity_poly.pdbx_seq_one_letter_code
_entity_poly.pdbx_strand_id
1 'polypeptide(L)'
;MGKQNDKLGRAAHIKRHTVGTSNEISLSVLDAAKNELDGDSGKDTAVRPSRFGHISLFTLPLRRKKSIATPTKERGLLLSNGEFASAEDAPAPAPVGKVDVGSPQSSAATVPQSSRGDGSPSLPASALGRASSSKKALSSEDEIARRKARRRRHRVLAAVLVVLVGLSLAGAGGWYLYQDHQRHMSQVSQLDGALDLIRGADETVVALDGLVSKPLDPASIAAADGVLGDLPSAFEQLEEADAIARRLSIELRESEEKEAANQTVAAVAARTALLDSGRQIVEQAKQADVAARTARETWQGVIKADALARDAAALVMDTTDEHVTASKEKTEAAIEAFTAAQNGLEELAYENPDADVAALIDYVAKRLEAMGYALASDDAFLAKNKEEAVAQNDAYNRADAEAATIAATLPTDPAQPVLDAYDQATAPIFETYSTARSQAGSADAFLRDYLGTTSK
;
A
#
# COMPACT_ATOMS: atom_id res chain seq x y z
N MET A 1 85.64 29.86 -10.59
CA MET A 1 84.62 30.34 -9.62
C MET A 1 83.44 29.38 -9.68
N GLY A 2 82.87 28.83 -8.61
CA GLY A 2 83.33 28.85 -7.22
C GLY A 2 82.23 28.47 -6.22
N LYS A 3 82.20 27.19 -5.78
CA LYS A 3 81.42 26.65 -4.63
C LYS A 3 79.88 26.63 -4.84
N GLN A 4 79.08 25.77 -4.20
CA GLN A 4 79.37 24.82 -3.10
C GLN A 4 78.46 23.58 -3.17
N ASN A 5 78.94 22.44 -2.66
CA ASN A 5 78.12 21.26 -2.33
C ASN A 5 77.29 21.57 -1.05
N ASP A 6 76.37 20.77 -0.51
CA ASP A 6 76.46 19.33 -0.17
C ASP A 6 75.04 18.86 0.30
N LYS A 7 74.53 17.70 -0.14
CA LYS A 7 74.51 16.38 0.55
C LYS A 7 73.36 16.10 1.54
N LEU A 8 72.75 14.90 1.35
CA LEU A 8 72.07 14.04 2.34
C LEU A 8 70.73 14.57 2.92
N GLY A 9 69.69 13.76 3.16
CA GLY A 9 69.48 12.34 2.84
C GLY A 9 68.43 11.67 3.76
N ARG A 10 67.89 10.53 3.31
CA ARG A 10 67.02 9.54 4.02
C ARG A 10 65.51 9.80 4.18
N ALA A 11 64.80 8.65 4.15
CA ALA A 11 63.40 8.34 4.49
C ALA A 11 62.38 8.67 3.39
N ALA A 12 61.99 7.77 2.47
CA ALA A 12 61.51 6.39 2.65
C ALA A 12 60.23 6.29 3.50
N HIS A 13 59.06 6.37 2.85
CA HIS A 13 57.96 5.44 3.06
C HIS A 13 56.91 5.56 1.93
N ILE A 14 56.89 4.56 1.03
CA ILE A 14 55.72 4.30 0.18
C ILE A 14 54.79 3.40 1.00
N LYS A 15 53.57 3.87 1.30
CA LYS A 15 52.48 3.01 1.76
C LYS A 15 51.61 2.63 0.56
N ARG A 16 51.38 1.32 0.38
CA ARG A 16 50.32 0.77 -0.48
C ARG A 16 49.10 0.46 0.38
N HIS A 17 47.92 0.50 -0.25
CA HIS A 17 46.59 0.14 0.26
C HIS A 17 45.96 1.10 1.28
N THR A 18 44.90 1.80 0.83
CA THR A 18 43.55 1.70 1.41
C THR A 18 42.54 1.69 0.26
N VAL A 19 41.53 0.83 0.37
CA VAL A 19 40.34 0.79 -0.49
C VAL A 19 39.19 1.34 0.35
N GLY A 20 38.31 2.16 -0.22
CA GLY A 20 37.03 2.52 0.41
C GLY A 20 36.71 4.01 0.43
N THR A 21 35.69 4.38 -0.35
CA THR A 21 34.61 5.33 -0.01
C THR A 21 34.94 6.62 0.74
N SER A 22 34.83 7.76 0.03
CA SER A 22 33.80 8.77 0.32
C SER A 22 33.76 9.87 -0.74
N ASN A 23 32.53 10.19 -1.15
CA ASN A 23 32.10 11.51 -1.59
C ASN A 23 32.77 12.62 -0.77
N GLU A 24 33.39 13.60 -1.41
CA GLU A 24 33.08 15.03 -1.19
C GLU A 24 33.30 15.81 -2.49
N ILE A 25 32.41 16.76 -2.76
CA ILE A 25 32.39 17.60 -3.96
C ILE A 25 33.28 18.82 -3.71
N SER A 26 34.07 19.24 -4.71
CA SER A 26 34.73 20.55 -4.69
C SER A 26 34.66 21.19 -6.08
N LEU A 27 33.58 21.95 -6.28
CA LEU A 27 33.32 22.77 -7.46
C LEU A 27 34.35 23.91 -7.56
N SER A 28 35.42 23.69 -8.34
CA SER A 28 36.45 24.69 -8.65
C SER A 28 36.55 24.95 -10.17
N VAL A 29 35.39 25.03 -10.85
CA VAL A 29 35.30 25.31 -12.30
C VAL A 29 34.37 26.49 -12.62
N LEU A 30 33.67 27.07 -11.63
CA LEU A 30 32.73 28.19 -11.84
C LEU A 30 33.28 29.58 -11.51
N ASP A 31 34.44 29.69 -10.86
CA ASP A 31 35.10 30.99 -10.58
C ASP A 31 35.86 31.56 -11.79
N ALA A 32 36.14 30.75 -12.81
CA ALA A 32 36.86 31.18 -14.02
C ALA A 32 35.95 31.87 -15.05
N ALA A 33 34.65 31.59 -15.06
CA ALA A 33 33.70 32.10 -16.07
C ALA A 33 32.88 33.32 -15.60
N LYS A 34 33.01 33.73 -14.33
CA LYS A 34 32.27 34.87 -13.78
C LYS A 34 33.05 36.20 -13.79
N ASN A 35 34.36 36.15 -13.97
CA ASN A 35 35.24 37.32 -13.93
C ASN A 35 35.47 38.02 -15.30
N GLU A 36 34.82 37.57 -16.38
CA GLU A 36 34.90 38.18 -17.71
C GLU A 36 33.64 38.98 -18.12
N LEU A 37 32.61 39.07 -17.26
CA LEU A 37 31.33 39.74 -17.60
C LEU A 37 31.10 41.09 -16.88
N ASP A 38 31.80 41.37 -15.78
CA ASP A 38 31.72 42.65 -15.06
C ASP A 38 32.86 43.59 -15.46
N GLY A 39 32.72 44.25 -16.61
CA GLY A 39 33.83 45.04 -17.17
C GLY A 39 33.57 45.98 -18.35
N ASP A 40 32.47 46.75 -18.38
CA ASP A 40 32.56 48.21 -18.60
C ASP A 40 31.22 48.93 -18.28
N SER A 41 31.27 50.22 -17.98
CA SER A 41 30.15 51.03 -17.49
C SER A 41 29.94 52.31 -18.32
N GLY A 42 28.74 52.52 -18.86
CA GLY A 42 28.42 53.74 -19.62
C GLY A 42 26.96 53.96 -20.00
N LYS A 43 26.21 54.66 -19.13
CA LYS A 43 25.25 55.77 -19.39
C LYS A 43 24.60 55.94 -20.80
N ASP A 44 23.33 56.32 -20.97
CA ASP A 44 22.45 57.12 -20.08
C ASP A 44 20.92 57.02 -20.42
N THR A 45 20.07 57.34 -19.42
CA THR A 45 18.69 57.92 -19.51
C THR A 45 17.46 57.17 -20.13
N ALA A 46 16.68 56.54 -19.24
CA ALA A 46 15.24 56.75 -18.92
C ALA A 46 14.12 57.01 -19.99
N VAL A 47 13.03 56.21 -19.93
CA VAL A 47 11.61 56.57 -19.60
C VAL A 47 10.67 55.32 -19.77
N ARG A 48 9.52 55.27 -19.06
CA ARG A 48 8.57 54.11 -18.95
C ARG A 48 7.36 54.18 -19.97
N PRO A 49 6.21 53.45 -19.85
CA PRO A 49 5.93 52.21 -20.61
C PRO A 49 4.52 52.12 -21.31
N SER A 50 4.31 51.16 -22.22
CA SER A 50 2.97 50.60 -22.63
C SER A 50 3.14 49.36 -23.53
N ARG A 51 2.53 48.19 -23.27
CA ARG A 51 1.12 47.73 -23.51
C ARG A 51 0.76 47.39 -24.97
N PHE A 52 0.17 46.19 -25.12
CA PHE A 52 -0.52 45.54 -26.25
C PHE A 52 -1.14 46.42 -27.36
N GLY A 53 -1.11 45.95 -28.62
CA GLY A 53 -2.01 46.43 -29.68
C GLY A 53 -1.74 45.97 -31.13
N HIS A 54 -2.52 44.99 -31.59
CA HIS A 54 -2.99 44.69 -32.97
C HIS A 54 -2.25 45.14 -34.26
N ILE A 55 -2.06 44.14 -35.14
CA ILE A 55 -2.42 44.06 -36.58
C ILE A 55 -2.43 45.37 -37.40
N SER A 56 -1.64 45.42 -38.47
CA SER A 56 -1.84 46.35 -39.60
C SER A 56 -2.20 45.58 -40.89
N LEU A 57 -3.30 46.02 -41.52
CA LEU A 57 -3.81 45.49 -42.79
C LEU A 57 -3.25 46.28 -43.98
N PHE A 58 -3.00 45.57 -45.09
CA PHE A 58 -2.77 46.07 -46.46
C PHE A 58 -1.63 47.10 -46.71
N THR A 59 -0.51 46.59 -47.20
CA THR A 59 0.10 47.13 -48.44
C THR A 59 0.61 45.98 -49.33
N LEU A 60 0.21 45.99 -50.60
CA LEU A 60 0.69 45.15 -51.69
C LEU A 60 0.68 46.01 -52.97
N PRO A 61 1.37 45.62 -54.08
CA PRO A 61 2.35 44.55 -54.22
C PRO A 61 3.69 45.03 -54.84
N LEU A 62 4.76 44.22 -54.75
CA LEU A 62 5.73 44.13 -55.85
C LEU A 62 6.40 42.75 -55.89
N ARG A 63 6.35 42.09 -57.05
CA ARG A 63 6.87 40.73 -57.24
C ARG A 63 8.40 40.69 -57.18
N ARG A 64 8.96 39.68 -56.48
CA ARG A 64 10.17 38.93 -56.90
C ARG A 64 10.16 37.54 -56.27
N LYS A 65 10.45 36.52 -57.10
CA LYS A 65 10.68 35.08 -56.84
C LYS A 65 10.16 34.48 -55.51
N LYS A 66 9.25 33.49 -55.62
CA LYS A 66 9.08 32.48 -54.56
C LYS A 66 10.43 31.78 -54.34
N SER A 67 10.99 31.85 -53.14
CA SER A 67 11.93 30.84 -52.65
C SER A 67 11.19 29.52 -52.47
N ILE A 68 11.92 28.42 -52.59
CA ILE A 68 11.43 27.09 -52.17
C ILE A 68 11.16 27.18 -50.66
N ALA A 69 10.06 26.59 -50.20
CA ALA A 69 9.75 26.55 -48.78
C ALA A 69 10.70 25.56 -48.10
N THR A 70 11.65 26.06 -47.33
CA THR A 70 12.44 25.25 -46.39
C THR A 70 11.53 24.78 -45.25
N PRO A 71 11.74 23.57 -44.69
CA PRO A 71 10.93 23.06 -43.59
C PRO A 71 10.91 24.04 -42.42
N THR A 72 9.72 24.32 -41.89
CA THR A 72 9.59 25.23 -40.74
C THR A 72 9.96 24.51 -39.45
N LYS A 73 10.79 25.15 -38.62
CA LYS A 73 11.26 24.65 -37.31
C LYS A 73 10.25 23.78 -36.58
N GLU A 74 10.70 22.59 -36.18
CA GLU A 74 9.92 21.68 -35.34
C GLU A 74 9.41 22.36 -34.06
N ARG A 75 8.16 22.04 -33.72
CA ARG A 75 7.54 22.41 -32.45
C ARG A 75 7.76 21.29 -31.44
N GLY A 76 9.00 21.14 -30.99
CA GLY A 76 9.36 20.19 -29.94
C GLY A 76 8.71 20.51 -28.59
N LEU A 77 8.59 19.47 -27.75
CA LEU A 77 8.05 19.54 -26.40
C LEU A 77 8.78 20.57 -25.52
N LEU A 78 8.01 21.43 -24.86
CA LEU A 78 8.52 22.36 -23.84
C LEU A 78 8.61 21.63 -22.49
N LEU A 79 9.82 21.54 -21.92
CA LEU A 79 10.02 20.87 -20.63
C LEU A 79 9.90 21.85 -19.45
N SER A 80 8.92 21.56 -18.60
CA SER A 80 8.89 21.70 -17.13
C SER A 80 9.45 22.96 -16.46
N ASN A 81 8.57 23.78 -15.86
CA ASN A 81 8.37 23.95 -14.39
C ASN A 81 7.82 25.34 -13.98
N GLY A 82 6.89 25.42 -13.00
CA GLY A 82 6.44 26.70 -12.42
C GLY A 82 4.97 26.79 -11.96
N GLU A 83 4.70 26.34 -10.73
CA GLU A 83 3.41 26.33 -10.01
C GLU A 83 3.06 27.68 -9.30
N PHE A 84 1.78 28.11 -9.25
CA PHE A 84 1.05 28.52 -8.00
C PHE A 84 -0.44 28.90 -8.23
N ALA A 85 -1.20 29.10 -7.14
CA ALA A 85 -2.64 28.81 -7.04
C ALA A 85 -3.60 29.96 -6.61
N SER A 86 -4.90 29.58 -6.49
CA SER A 86 -5.97 30.11 -5.62
C SER A 86 -6.91 31.24 -6.10
N ALA A 87 -8.23 31.00 -5.96
CA ALA A 87 -9.11 31.78 -5.06
C ALA A 87 -10.52 31.15 -4.83
N GLU A 88 -10.86 31.03 -3.54
CA GLU A 88 -12.16 30.84 -2.86
C GLU A 88 -13.40 31.55 -3.47
N ASP A 89 -14.62 30.98 -3.31
CA ASP A 89 -15.61 31.49 -2.33
C ASP A 89 -16.90 30.62 -2.20
N ALA A 90 -17.44 30.55 -0.98
CA ALA A 90 -18.77 29.97 -0.65
C ALA A 90 -19.80 31.09 -0.35
N PRO A 91 -21.12 30.83 -0.11
CA PRO A 91 -21.56 30.42 1.23
C PRO A 91 -22.91 29.64 1.35
N ALA A 92 -23.23 29.18 2.56
CA ALA A 92 -24.59 28.76 3.01
C ALA A 92 -25.31 29.91 3.77
N PRO A 93 -26.60 29.77 4.21
CA PRO A 93 -26.86 29.21 5.55
C PRO A 93 -28.22 28.47 5.78
N ALA A 94 -28.41 27.91 6.98
CA ALA A 94 -29.61 27.19 7.50
C ALA A 94 -30.69 28.16 8.12
N PRO A 95 -31.74 27.76 8.92
CA PRO A 95 -31.53 27.27 10.32
C PRO A 95 -32.69 26.52 11.13
N VAL A 96 -32.30 25.93 12.30
CA VAL A 96 -32.97 25.55 13.60
C VAL A 96 -34.31 24.76 13.82
N GLY A 97 -34.28 23.87 14.85
CA GLY A 97 -35.34 23.65 15.88
C GLY A 97 -35.29 22.25 16.59
N LYS A 98 -34.57 22.01 17.71
CA LYS A 98 -34.89 22.12 19.18
C LYS A 98 -36.15 21.32 19.68
N VAL A 99 -36.07 20.27 20.54
CA VAL A 99 -35.73 20.17 22.01
C VAL A 99 -36.97 20.41 22.93
N ASP A 100 -37.41 19.58 23.93
CA ASP A 100 -36.88 18.36 24.61
C ASP A 100 -37.96 17.56 25.46
N VAL A 101 -37.52 16.59 26.31
CA VAL A 101 -38.15 15.99 27.55
C VAL A 101 -39.06 14.72 27.48
N GLY A 102 -38.75 13.68 28.30
CA GLY A 102 -39.81 12.83 28.94
C GLY A 102 -39.46 11.39 29.41
N SER A 103 -39.39 11.16 30.73
CA SER A 103 -39.48 9.85 31.46
C SER A 103 -40.00 10.13 32.90
N PRO A 104 -40.37 9.18 33.81
CA PRO A 104 -40.25 7.70 33.79
C PRO A 104 -41.45 6.89 34.42
N GLN A 105 -41.23 5.58 34.65
CA GLN A 105 -41.74 4.67 35.73
C GLN A 105 -43.15 3.99 35.75
N SER A 106 -43.10 2.65 35.83
CA SER A 106 -43.75 1.67 36.76
C SER A 106 -45.25 1.70 37.10
N SER A 107 -45.91 0.52 37.04
CA SER A 107 -46.54 -0.17 38.21
C SER A 107 -47.25 -1.52 37.90
N ALA A 108 -47.42 -2.33 38.96
CA ALA A 108 -47.76 -3.76 39.05
C ALA A 108 -49.24 -4.21 38.80
N ALA A 109 -49.46 -5.54 39.00
CA ALA A 109 -50.70 -6.31 39.29
C ALA A 109 -51.31 -7.16 38.13
N THR A 110 -51.94 -8.35 38.31
CA THR A 110 -52.03 -9.31 39.45
C THR A 110 -52.59 -10.71 39.02
N VAL A 111 -52.42 -11.75 39.86
CA VAL A 111 -52.91 -13.17 39.82
C VAL A 111 -54.47 -13.28 40.01
N PRO A 112 -55.25 -14.43 40.06
CA PRO A 112 -54.89 -15.84 40.39
C PRO A 112 -55.64 -17.06 39.73
N GLN A 113 -55.03 -18.25 39.89
CA GLN A 113 -55.53 -19.64 40.23
C GLN A 113 -56.92 -20.21 39.78
N SER A 114 -56.91 -21.47 39.28
CA SER A 114 -57.39 -22.72 39.99
C SER A 114 -58.19 -23.78 39.17
N SER A 115 -57.86 -25.08 39.35
CA SER A 115 -58.70 -26.32 39.37
C SER A 115 -57.76 -27.56 39.21
N ARG A 116 -57.74 -28.67 39.97
CA ARG A 116 -58.66 -29.58 40.72
C ARG A 116 -59.08 -30.86 39.95
N GLY A 117 -58.97 -32.01 40.64
CA GLY A 117 -59.34 -33.38 40.21
C GLY A 117 -58.14 -34.34 40.27
N ASP A 118 -57.88 -35.16 41.31
CA ASP A 118 -58.66 -36.17 42.05
C ASP A 118 -58.60 -37.60 41.45
N GLY A 119 -58.42 -38.62 42.29
CA GLY A 119 -58.26 -40.03 41.85
C GLY A 119 -57.43 -40.93 42.78
N SER A 120 -58.05 -41.99 43.32
CA SER A 120 -57.48 -43.11 44.10
C SER A 120 -58.45 -44.31 43.97
N PRO A 121 -58.19 -45.54 44.47
CA PRO A 121 -56.94 -46.27 44.80
C PRO A 121 -56.92 -47.71 44.20
N SER A 122 -55.92 -48.55 44.52
CA SER A 122 -56.12 -49.99 44.83
C SER A 122 -54.83 -50.72 45.29
N LEU A 123 -55.01 -51.79 46.08
CA LEU A 123 -53.99 -52.72 46.59
C LEU A 123 -53.96 -54.01 45.71
N PRO A 124 -53.02 -54.96 45.93
CA PRO A 124 -53.28 -56.01 46.93
C PRO A 124 -52.05 -56.42 47.78
N ALA A 125 -52.26 -57.31 48.74
CA ALA A 125 -51.28 -57.77 49.73
C ALA A 125 -51.17 -59.30 49.82
N SER A 126 -50.01 -59.82 50.26
CA SER A 126 -49.80 -61.08 51.00
C SER A 126 -48.29 -61.20 51.34
N ALA A 127 -47.85 -61.39 52.58
CA ALA A 127 -47.85 -62.65 53.38
C ALA A 127 -46.88 -63.71 52.81
N LEU A 128 -46.10 -64.49 53.57
CA LEU A 128 -45.84 -64.58 55.02
C LEU A 128 -44.52 -65.39 55.18
N GLY A 129 -43.71 -65.18 56.23
CA GLY A 129 -42.49 -65.99 56.42
C GLY A 129 -41.72 -65.69 57.70
N ARG A 130 -41.94 -66.49 58.75
CA ARG A 130 -41.31 -66.33 60.08
C ARG A 130 -40.66 -67.63 60.51
N ALA A 131 -39.41 -67.55 60.94
CA ALA A 131 -38.80 -68.54 61.84
C ALA A 131 -37.93 -67.82 62.88
N SER A 132 -37.87 -68.37 64.09
CA SER A 132 -37.38 -67.68 65.29
C SER A 132 -36.29 -68.45 65.99
N SER A 133 -35.36 -67.75 66.65
CA SER A 133 -34.63 -68.32 67.78
C SER A 133 -34.43 -67.33 68.93
N SER A 134 -34.58 -67.88 70.12
CA SER A 134 -34.68 -67.30 71.46
C SER A 134 -33.61 -66.27 71.87
N LYS A 135 -34.04 -65.26 72.65
CA LYS A 135 -33.17 -64.58 73.63
C LYS A 135 -33.87 -64.45 74.98
N LYS A 136 -33.10 -64.71 76.05
CA LYS A 136 -33.51 -64.65 77.46
C LYS A 136 -34.17 -63.31 77.81
N ALA A 137 -35.22 -63.38 78.62
CA ALA A 137 -35.77 -62.21 79.30
C ALA A 137 -34.70 -61.59 80.23
N LEU A 138 -34.55 -60.28 80.13
CA LEU A 138 -33.76 -59.44 81.01
C LEU A 138 -34.69 -58.41 81.66
N SER A 139 -34.28 -57.85 82.80
CA SER A 139 -35.07 -56.89 83.57
C SER A 139 -35.62 -55.75 82.72
N SER A 140 -36.84 -55.29 83.05
CA SER A 140 -37.53 -54.19 82.37
C SER A 140 -36.71 -52.88 82.36
N GLU A 141 -35.86 -52.67 83.37
CA GLU A 141 -34.97 -51.50 83.46
C GLU A 141 -33.81 -51.56 82.45
N ASP A 142 -33.21 -52.74 82.26
CA ASP A 142 -32.12 -52.98 81.31
C ASP A 142 -32.56 -52.78 79.85
N GLU A 143 -33.81 -53.15 79.53
CA GLU A 143 -34.34 -52.96 78.18
C GLU A 143 -34.61 -51.47 77.88
N ILE A 144 -35.10 -50.70 78.86
CA ILE A 144 -35.28 -49.25 78.72
C ILE A 144 -33.91 -48.55 78.60
N ALA A 145 -32.91 -48.97 79.38
CA ALA A 145 -31.53 -48.50 79.28
C ALA A 145 -30.95 -48.77 77.88
N ARG A 146 -31.12 -49.98 77.34
CA ARG A 146 -30.70 -50.34 75.97
C ARG A 146 -31.41 -49.50 74.90
N ARG A 147 -32.72 -49.25 75.04
CA ARG A 147 -33.48 -48.41 74.09
C ARG A 147 -33.06 -46.93 74.16
N LYS A 148 -32.77 -46.36 75.33
CA LYS A 148 -32.19 -45.00 75.47
C LYS A 148 -30.75 -44.93 74.94
N ALA A 149 -29.91 -45.92 75.24
CA ALA A 149 -28.51 -45.98 74.77
C ALA A 149 -28.42 -46.14 73.25
N ARG A 150 -29.27 -46.97 72.61
CA ARG A 150 -29.37 -47.04 71.14
C ARG A 150 -29.74 -45.69 70.54
N ARG A 151 -30.75 -44.99 71.07
CA ARG A 151 -31.15 -43.65 70.56
C ARG A 151 -30.01 -42.63 70.67
N ARG A 152 -29.23 -42.65 71.76
CA ARG A 152 -28.02 -41.80 71.88
C ARG A 152 -26.94 -42.21 70.87
N ARG A 153 -26.64 -43.50 70.71
CA ARG A 153 -25.68 -44.00 69.70
C ARG A 153 -26.09 -43.67 68.27
N HIS A 154 -27.36 -43.81 67.91
CA HIS A 154 -27.85 -43.42 66.57
C HIS A 154 -27.79 -41.91 66.35
N ARG A 155 -28.02 -41.07 67.36
CA ARG A 155 -27.82 -39.61 67.26
C ARG A 155 -26.35 -39.23 67.12
N VAL A 156 -25.45 -39.89 67.84
CA VAL A 156 -23.99 -39.66 67.69
C VAL A 156 -23.50 -40.16 66.34
N LEU A 157 -23.92 -41.34 65.87
CA LEU A 157 -23.61 -41.83 64.52
C LEU A 157 -24.14 -40.90 63.44
N ALA A 158 -25.36 -40.39 63.57
CA ALA A 158 -25.91 -39.41 62.63
C ALA A 158 -25.12 -38.09 62.65
N ALA A 159 -24.73 -37.58 63.83
CA ALA A 159 -23.91 -36.38 63.94
C ALA A 159 -22.51 -36.56 63.31
N VAL A 160 -21.84 -37.70 63.58
CA VAL A 160 -20.55 -38.04 62.95
C VAL A 160 -20.70 -38.17 61.43
N LEU A 161 -21.78 -38.79 60.94
CA LEU A 161 -22.02 -38.93 59.51
C LEU A 161 -22.31 -37.58 58.83
N VAL A 162 -23.05 -36.68 59.48
CA VAL A 162 -23.24 -35.30 58.99
C VAL A 162 -21.92 -34.52 58.96
N VAL A 163 -21.06 -34.66 59.98
CA VAL A 163 -19.73 -34.02 59.99
C VAL A 163 -18.82 -34.59 58.90
N LEU A 164 -18.82 -35.91 58.68
CA LEU A 164 -18.06 -36.55 57.60
C LEU A 164 -18.56 -36.11 56.21
N VAL A 165 -19.88 -36.06 56.00
CA VAL A 165 -20.48 -35.55 54.74
C VAL A 165 -20.14 -34.07 54.53
N GLY A 166 -20.19 -33.25 55.59
CA GLY A 166 -19.77 -31.84 55.54
C GLY A 166 -18.29 -31.69 55.16
N LEU A 167 -17.40 -32.48 55.77
CA LEU A 167 -15.98 -32.51 55.42
C LEU A 167 -15.72 -32.98 53.98
N SER A 168 -16.44 -34.01 53.50
CA SER A 168 -16.28 -34.47 52.12
C SER A 168 -16.83 -33.48 51.09
N LEU A 169 -17.92 -32.78 51.40
CA LEU A 169 -18.46 -31.70 50.56
C LEU A 169 -17.53 -30.47 50.55
N ALA A 170 -16.98 -30.07 51.70
CA ALA A 170 -16.00 -28.99 51.78
C ALA A 170 -14.70 -29.35 51.03
N GLY A 171 -14.21 -30.59 51.16
CA GLY A 171 -13.05 -31.08 50.42
C GLY A 171 -13.30 -31.16 48.91
N ALA A 172 -14.46 -31.65 48.48
CA ALA A 172 -14.82 -31.69 47.06
C ALA A 172 -15.01 -30.28 46.47
N GLY A 173 -15.64 -29.35 47.21
CA GLY A 173 -15.78 -27.96 46.80
C GLY A 173 -14.43 -27.23 46.72
N GLY A 174 -13.56 -27.43 47.70
CA GLY A 174 -12.20 -26.88 47.70
C GLY A 174 -11.34 -27.44 46.55
N TRP A 175 -11.44 -28.74 46.27
CA TRP A 175 -10.79 -29.36 45.12
C TRP A 175 -11.33 -28.78 43.81
N TYR A 176 -12.67 -28.67 43.68
CA TYR A 176 -13.32 -28.10 42.50
C TYR A 176 -12.79 -26.69 42.23
N LEU A 177 -12.87 -25.79 43.22
CA LEU A 177 -12.39 -24.40 43.10
C LEU A 177 -10.88 -24.31 42.80
N TYR A 178 -10.05 -25.16 43.40
CA TYR A 178 -8.61 -25.21 43.10
C TYR A 178 -8.34 -25.67 41.65
N GLN A 179 -9.06 -26.69 41.19
CA GLN A 179 -8.93 -27.20 39.82
C GLN A 179 -9.47 -26.23 38.77
N ASP A 180 -10.54 -25.49 39.10
CA ASP A 180 -11.11 -24.42 38.27
C ASP A 180 -10.13 -23.25 38.14
N HIS A 181 -9.56 -22.79 39.26
CA HIS A 181 -8.55 -21.74 39.29
C HIS A 181 -7.26 -22.11 38.54
N GLN A 182 -6.81 -23.37 38.63
CA GLN A 182 -5.68 -23.87 37.84
C GLN A 182 -5.98 -23.93 36.34
N ARG A 183 -7.22 -24.24 35.94
CA ARG A 183 -7.65 -24.20 34.53
C ARG A 183 -7.65 -22.77 34.00
N HIS A 184 -8.28 -21.84 34.72
CA HIS A 184 -8.29 -20.40 34.42
C HIS A 184 -6.85 -19.88 34.21
N MET A 185 -5.93 -20.14 35.14
CA MET A 185 -4.52 -19.72 35.00
C MET A 185 -3.84 -20.33 33.76
N SER A 186 -4.13 -21.59 33.43
CA SER A 186 -3.60 -22.22 32.20
C SER A 186 -4.21 -21.68 30.90
N GLN A 187 -5.44 -21.16 30.94
CA GLN A 187 -6.15 -20.61 29.78
C GLN A 187 -5.71 -19.16 29.51
N VAL A 188 -5.57 -18.34 30.56
CA VAL A 188 -4.98 -16.99 30.45
C VAL A 188 -3.55 -17.08 29.88
N SER A 189 -2.71 -17.99 30.38
CA SER A 189 -1.34 -18.17 29.85
C SER A 189 -1.30 -18.64 28.39
N GLN A 190 -2.31 -19.34 27.89
CA GLN A 190 -2.41 -19.70 26.47
C GLN A 190 -2.86 -18.49 25.63
N LEU A 191 -3.77 -17.67 26.15
CA LEU A 191 -4.20 -16.43 25.49
C LEU A 191 -3.02 -15.44 25.38
N ASP A 192 -2.24 -15.25 26.45
CA ASP A 192 -1.02 -14.43 26.42
C ASP A 192 -0.03 -14.92 25.36
N GLY A 193 0.18 -16.24 25.24
CA GLY A 193 1.02 -16.83 24.19
C GLY A 193 0.52 -16.54 22.77
N ALA A 194 -0.79 -16.57 22.54
CA ALA A 194 -1.38 -16.16 21.26
C ALA A 194 -1.19 -14.66 20.98
N LEU A 195 -1.27 -13.81 22.01
CA LEU A 195 -0.99 -12.37 21.88
C LEU A 195 0.50 -12.08 21.63
N ASP A 196 1.42 -12.89 22.18
CA ASP A 196 2.85 -12.79 21.87
C ASP A 196 3.19 -13.21 20.44
N LEU A 197 2.52 -14.23 19.90
CA LEU A 197 2.60 -14.58 18.47
C LEU A 197 2.11 -13.44 17.57
N ILE A 198 1.00 -12.80 17.92
CA ILE A 198 0.49 -11.61 17.23
C ILE A 198 1.49 -10.45 17.27
N ARG A 199 2.14 -10.22 18.42
CA ARG A 199 3.21 -9.19 18.55
C ARG A 199 4.44 -9.51 17.70
N GLY A 200 4.75 -10.79 17.48
CA GLY A 200 5.77 -11.21 16.53
C GLY A 200 5.40 -10.82 15.10
N ALA A 201 4.17 -11.12 14.68
CA ALA A 201 3.68 -10.80 13.35
C ALA A 201 3.60 -9.27 13.12
N ASP A 202 3.29 -8.50 14.17
CA ASP A 202 3.18 -7.03 14.11
C ASP A 202 4.46 -6.32 13.65
N GLU A 203 5.65 -6.90 13.83
CA GLU A 203 6.89 -6.35 13.26
C GLU A 203 6.81 -6.28 11.72
N THR A 204 6.32 -7.36 11.08
CA THR A 204 6.11 -7.38 9.62
C THR A 204 4.92 -6.53 9.18
N VAL A 205 3.84 -6.46 9.98
CA VAL A 205 2.68 -5.61 9.69
C VAL A 205 3.09 -4.14 9.65
N VAL A 206 3.91 -3.69 10.61
CA VAL A 206 4.43 -2.31 10.66
C VAL A 206 5.41 -2.04 9.52
N ALA A 207 6.29 -2.98 9.20
CA ALA A 207 7.18 -2.84 8.04
C ALA A 207 6.39 -2.72 6.73
N LEU A 208 5.35 -3.55 6.55
CA LEU A 208 4.48 -3.53 5.37
C LEU A 208 3.64 -2.25 5.28
N ASP A 209 3.13 -1.73 6.40
CA ASP A 209 2.44 -0.43 6.45
C ASP A 209 3.34 0.73 5.98
N GLY A 210 4.63 0.68 6.34
CA GLY A 210 5.63 1.62 5.85
C GLY A 210 5.74 1.63 4.32
N LEU A 211 5.65 0.46 3.68
CA LEU A 211 5.64 0.34 2.22
C LEU A 211 4.31 0.79 1.63
N VAL A 212 3.19 0.29 2.15
CA VAL A 212 1.82 0.59 1.68
C VAL A 212 1.49 2.08 1.78
N SER A 213 2.07 2.81 2.74
CA SER A 213 1.92 4.27 2.84
C SER A 213 2.51 5.04 1.64
N LYS A 214 3.49 4.47 0.93
CA LYS A 214 4.20 5.09 -0.20
C LYS A 214 4.71 4.00 -1.15
N PRO A 215 3.82 3.28 -1.85
CA PRO A 215 4.16 2.00 -2.47
C PRO A 215 5.15 2.15 -3.65
N LEU A 216 5.07 3.27 -4.37
CA LEU A 216 5.92 3.62 -5.52
C LEU A 216 7.15 4.49 -5.15
N ASP A 217 7.41 4.74 -3.85
CA ASP A 217 8.62 5.46 -3.44
C ASP A 217 9.87 4.57 -3.62
N PRO A 218 10.98 5.09 -4.17
CA PRO A 218 12.18 4.29 -4.40
C PRO A 218 12.73 3.57 -3.16
N ALA A 219 12.55 4.13 -1.96
CA ALA A 219 12.94 3.47 -0.72
C ALA A 219 12.01 2.28 -0.38
N SER A 220 10.71 2.42 -0.63
CA SER A 220 9.73 1.34 -0.47
C SER A 220 9.99 0.20 -1.45
N ILE A 221 10.20 0.52 -2.74
CA ILE A 221 10.52 -0.47 -3.78
C ILE A 221 11.82 -1.23 -3.43
N ALA A 222 12.83 -0.55 -2.90
CA ALA A 222 14.09 -1.17 -2.50
C ALA A 222 13.97 -2.05 -1.23
N ALA A 223 13.06 -1.71 -0.31
CA ALA A 223 12.81 -2.48 0.92
C ALA A 223 11.82 -3.65 0.72
N ALA A 224 11.01 -3.61 -0.34
CA ALA A 224 9.90 -4.54 -0.57
C ALA A 224 10.29 -6.01 -0.50
N ASP A 225 11.38 -6.43 -1.15
CA ASP A 225 11.79 -7.85 -1.17
C ASP A 225 12.18 -8.41 0.21
N GLY A 226 12.65 -7.56 1.14
CA GLY A 226 12.88 -7.97 2.52
C GLY A 226 11.55 -8.24 3.24
N VAL A 227 10.67 -7.24 3.27
CA VAL A 227 9.38 -7.33 3.98
C VAL A 227 8.49 -8.42 3.40
N LEU A 228 8.43 -8.57 2.07
CA LEU A 228 7.70 -9.66 1.40
C LEU A 228 8.27 -11.05 1.75
N GLY A 229 9.59 -11.15 1.97
CA GLY A 229 10.27 -12.37 2.40
C GLY A 229 9.95 -12.78 3.84
N ASP A 230 9.60 -11.83 4.72
CA ASP A 230 9.24 -12.09 6.11
C ASP A 230 7.76 -12.50 6.29
N LEU A 231 6.89 -12.17 5.33
CA LEU A 231 5.46 -12.47 5.38
C LEU A 231 5.11 -13.94 5.70
N PRO A 232 5.77 -14.98 5.14
CA PRO A 232 5.42 -16.37 5.45
C PRO A 232 5.54 -16.69 6.94
N SER A 233 6.57 -16.18 7.62
CA SER A 233 6.74 -16.40 9.07
C SER A 233 5.69 -15.67 9.89
N ALA A 234 5.27 -14.48 9.46
CA ALA A 234 4.17 -13.76 10.11
C ALA A 234 2.81 -14.45 9.89
N PHE A 235 2.56 -15.03 8.72
CA PHE A 235 1.37 -15.85 8.48
C PHE A 235 1.36 -17.11 9.36
N GLU A 236 2.50 -17.81 9.52
CA GLU A 236 2.62 -18.96 10.43
C GLU A 236 2.31 -18.58 11.89
N GLN A 237 2.85 -17.45 12.38
CA GLN A 237 2.58 -16.95 13.73
C GLN A 237 1.10 -16.59 13.94
N LEU A 238 0.47 -15.96 12.94
CA LEU A 238 -0.96 -15.65 12.97
C LEU A 238 -1.82 -16.92 12.92
N GLU A 239 -1.47 -17.92 12.12
CA GLU A 239 -2.20 -19.20 12.06
C GLU A 239 -2.14 -19.94 13.41
N GLU A 240 -0.97 -19.98 14.07
CA GLU A 240 -0.84 -20.56 15.40
C GLU A 240 -1.65 -19.77 16.46
N ALA A 241 -1.63 -18.44 16.41
CA ALA A 241 -2.43 -17.58 17.28
C ALA A 241 -3.95 -17.79 17.11
N ASP A 242 -4.43 -17.90 15.86
CA ASP A 242 -5.85 -18.19 15.54
C ASP A 242 -6.26 -19.57 16.06
N ALA A 243 -5.41 -20.59 15.86
CA ALA A 243 -5.67 -21.95 16.36
C ALA A 243 -5.81 -21.99 17.89
N ILE A 244 -4.94 -21.28 18.62
CA ILE A 244 -5.03 -21.14 20.09
C ILE A 244 -6.31 -20.38 20.47
N ALA A 245 -6.57 -19.22 19.85
CA ALA A 245 -7.70 -18.36 20.20
C ALA A 245 -9.06 -19.04 19.94
N ARG A 246 -9.23 -19.72 18.80
CA ARG A 246 -10.42 -20.52 18.49
C ARG A 246 -10.62 -21.68 19.45
N ARG A 247 -9.53 -22.35 19.86
CA ARG A 247 -9.61 -23.43 20.84
C ARG A 247 -10.09 -22.89 22.19
N LEU A 248 -9.52 -21.78 22.66
CA LEU A 248 -9.92 -21.13 23.90
C LEU A 248 -11.37 -20.65 23.86
N SER A 249 -11.86 -20.06 22.76
CA SER A 249 -13.26 -19.60 22.67
C SER A 249 -14.31 -20.72 22.78
N ILE A 250 -13.91 -21.98 22.55
CA ILE A 250 -14.73 -23.18 22.75
C ILE A 250 -14.57 -23.73 24.19
N GLU A 251 -13.35 -23.77 24.73
CA GLU A 251 -13.06 -24.30 26.07
C GLU A 251 -13.50 -23.38 27.22
N LEU A 252 -13.55 -22.07 26.98
CA LEU A 252 -13.90 -21.06 27.98
C LEU A 252 -15.42 -20.99 28.26
N ARG A 253 -15.75 -20.89 29.55
CA ARG A 253 -17.14 -20.86 30.06
C ARG A 253 -17.56 -19.48 30.55
N GLU A 254 -16.63 -18.69 31.05
CA GLU A 254 -16.87 -17.30 31.46
C GLU A 254 -17.05 -16.39 30.25
N SER A 255 -17.92 -15.39 30.37
CA SER A 255 -18.28 -14.52 29.24
C SER A 255 -17.16 -13.57 28.82
N GLU A 256 -16.36 -13.08 29.77
CA GLU A 256 -15.31 -12.08 29.50
C GLU A 256 -14.08 -12.71 28.83
N GLU A 257 -13.57 -13.81 29.38
CA GLU A 257 -12.44 -14.55 28.79
C GLU A 257 -12.76 -15.06 27.39
N LYS A 258 -14.00 -15.54 27.19
CA LYS A 258 -14.48 -16.02 25.89
C LYS A 258 -14.59 -14.88 24.88
N GLU A 259 -15.02 -13.70 25.31
CA GLU A 259 -15.04 -12.53 24.43
C GLU A 259 -13.61 -12.08 24.09
N ALA A 260 -12.67 -12.09 25.05
CA ALA A 260 -11.26 -11.84 24.75
C ALA A 260 -10.70 -12.84 23.70
N ALA A 261 -11.00 -14.14 23.83
CA ALA A 261 -10.61 -15.13 22.81
C ALA A 261 -11.26 -14.87 21.44
N ASN A 262 -12.54 -14.47 21.38
CA ASN A 262 -13.19 -14.05 20.12
C ASN A 262 -12.53 -12.81 19.51
N GLN A 263 -12.17 -11.83 20.33
CA GLN A 263 -11.52 -10.59 19.90
C GLN A 263 -10.08 -10.85 19.44
N THR A 264 -9.37 -11.82 20.02
CA THR A 264 -8.10 -12.32 19.47
C THR A 264 -8.28 -12.95 18.09
N VAL A 265 -9.32 -13.77 17.87
CA VAL A 265 -9.65 -14.30 16.52
C VAL A 265 -9.93 -13.17 15.52
N ALA A 266 -10.66 -12.11 15.94
CA ALA A 266 -10.90 -10.94 15.09
C ALA A 266 -9.62 -10.14 14.81
N ALA A 267 -8.76 -9.97 15.81
CA ALA A 267 -7.46 -9.29 15.71
C ALA A 267 -6.51 -10.02 14.74
N VAL A 268 -6.49 -11.37 14.78
CA VAL A 268 -5.72 -12.18 13.84
C VAL A 268 -6.29 -12.06 12.43
N ALA A 269 -7.59 -12.28 12.23
CA ALA A 269 -8.20 -12.23 10.90
C ALA A 269 -7.99 -10.87 10.21
N ALA A 270 -8.05 -9.77 10.98
CA ALA A 270 -7.73 -8.44 10.49
C ALA A 270 -6.25 -8.29 10.09
N ARG A 271 -5.31 -8.87 10.85
CA ARG A 271 -3.88 -8.87 10.51
C ARG A 271 -3.56 -9.74 9.30
N THR A 272 -4.17 -10.92 9.16
CA THR A 272 -4.07 -11.75 7.95
C THR A 272 -4.53 -10.96 6.72
N ALA A 273 -5.67 -10.26 6.81
CA ALA A 273 -6.17 -9.40 5.74
C ALA A 273 -5.24 -8.21 5.43
N LEU A 274 -4.60 -7.60 6.44
CA LEU A 274 -3.56 -6.57 6.25
C LEU A 274 -2.35 -7.12 5.48
N LEU A 275 -1.82 -8.28 5.87
CA LEU A 275 -0.66 -8.89 5.22
C LEU A 275 -0.98 -9.29 3.77
N ASP A 276 -2.15 -9.91 3.52
CA ASP A 276 -2.56 -10.32 2.17
C ASP A 276 -2.84 -9.14 1.23
N SER A 277 -3.52 -8.08 1.71
CA SER A 277 -3.82 -6.89 0.90
C SER A 277 -2.59 -6.01 0.71
N GLY A 278 -1.77 -5.84 1.75
CA GLY A 278 -0.50 -5.11 1.67
C GLY A 278 0.51 -5.79 0.74
N ARG A 279 0.59 -7.13 0.75
CA ARG A 279 1.37 -7.90 -0.24
C ARG A 279 0.98 -7.52 -1.66
N GLN A 280 -0.33 -7.58 -1.98
CA GLN A 280 -0.83 -7.27 -3.32
C GLN A 280 -0.53 -5.84 -3.75
N ILE A 281 -0.71 -4.85 -2.86
CA ILE A 281 -0.39 -3.44 -3.13
C ILE A 281 1.10 -3.27 -3.48
N VAL A 282 1.99 -3.91 -2.71
CA VAL A 282 3.45 -3.81 -2.90
C VAL A 282 3.93 -4.58 -4.13
N GLU A 283 3.40 -5.78 -4.39
CA GLU A 283 3.73 -6.57 -5.59
C GLU A 283 3.31 -5.84 -6.87
N GLN A 284 2.10 -5.28 -6.92
CA GLN A 284 1.64 -4.45 -8.04
C GLN A 284 2.49 -3.17 -8.18
N ALA A 285 2.91 -2.56 -7.08
CA ALA A 285 3.75 -1.36 -7.13
C ALA A 285 5.13 -1.64 -7.72
N LYS A 286 5.74 -2.79 -7.41
CA LYS A 286 6.98 -3.24 -8.05
C LYS A 286 6.84 -3.44 -9.56
N GLN A 287 5.71 -4.01 -10.00
CA GLN A 287 5.42 -4.21 -11.43
C GLN A 287 5.23 -2.86 -12.13
N ALA A 288 4.40 -1.98 -11.55
CA ALA A 288 4.14 -0.64 -12.05
C ALA A 288 5.40 0.24 -12.10
N ASP A 289 6.29 0.17 -11.10
CA ASP A 289 7.56 0.90 -11.12
C ASP A 289 8.51 0.42 -12.24
N VAL A 290 8.57 -0.90 -12.50
CA VAL A 290 9.34 -1.43 -13.65
C VAL A 290 8.75 -0.93 -14.97
N ALA A 291 7.44 -1.08 -15.17
CA ALA A 291 6.77 -0.63 -16.38
C ALA A 291 6.86 0.90 -16.57
N ALA A 292 6.76 1.69 -15.50
CA ALA A 292 6.93 3.14 -15.52
C ALA A 292 8.37 3.57 -15.84
N ARG A 293 9.38 2.80 -15.41
CA ARG A 293 10.78 3.01 -15.82
C ARG A 293 10.96 2.70 -17.30
N THR A 294 10.47 1.55 -17.78
CA THR A 294 10.48 1.19 -19.21
C THR A 294 9.79 2.25 -20.07
N ALA A 295 8.60 2.74 -19.69
CA ALA A 295 7.88 3.79 -20.40
C ALA A 295 8.71 5.07 -20.56
N ARG A 296 9.36 5.54 -19.49
CA ARG A 296 10.23 6.72 -19.52
C ARG A 296 11.49 6.50 -20.34
N GLU A 297 12.12 5.33 -20.24
CA GLU A 297 13.33 4.98 -21.01
C GLU A 297 13.04 4.89 -22.52
N THR A 298 11.94 4.24 -22.92
CA THR A 298 11.46 4.20 -24.30
C THR A 298 11.13 5.60 -24.83
N TRP A 299 10.50 6.45 -24.01
CA TRP A 299 10.22 7.84 -24.38
C TRP A 299 11.48 8.71 -24.53
N GLN A 300 12.56 8.43 -23.78
CA GLN A 300 13.87 9.04 -24.05
C GLN A 300 14.45 8.60 -25.41
N GLY A 301 14.04 7.44 -25.94
CA GLY A 301 14.28 7.04 -27.33
C GLY A 301 13.57 7.96 -28.32
N VAL A 302 12.27 8.22 -28.11
CA VAL A 302 11.47 9.15 -28.92
C VAL A 302 12.09 10.56 -28.95
N ILE A 303 12.50 11.09 -27.79
CA ILE A 303 13.15 12.42 -27.69
C ILE A 303 14.46 12.49 -28.49
N LYS A 304 15.23 11.39 -28.54
CA LYS A 304 16.47 11.30 -29.35
C LYS A 304 16.17 11.22 -30.85
N ALA A 305 15.14 10.46 -31.24
CA ALA A 305 14.69 10.38 -32.63
C ALA A 305 14.22 11.75 -33.15
N ASP A 306 13.47 12.47 -32.33
CA ASP A 306 13.08 13.87 -32.55
C ASP A 306 14.28 14.82 -32.71
N ALA A 307 15.36 14.61 -31.95
CA ALA A 307 16.58 15.40 -32.12
C ALA A 307 17.29 15.11 -33.46
N LEU A 308 17.30 13.85 -33.91
CA LEU A 308 17.83 13.47 -35.22
C LEU A 308 17.00 14.05 -36.38
N ALA A 309 15.68 14.10 -36.24
CA ALA A 309 14.79 14.76 -37.20
C ALA A 309 15.08 16.27 -37.33
N ARG A 310 15.35 16.95 -36.20
CA ARG A 310 15.76 18.37 -36.19
C ARG A 310 17.12 18.59 -36.86
N ASP A 311 18.08 17.71 -36.61
CA ASP A 311 19.39 17.75 -37.27
C ASP A 311 19.25 17.59 -38.80
N ALA A 312 18.42 16.65 -39.27
CA ALA A 312 18.13 16.47 -40.69
C ALA A 312 17.53 17.73 -41.31
N ALA A 313 16.45 18.25 -40.73
CA ALA A 313 15.77 19.45 -41.23
C ALA A 313 16.67 20.69 -41.24
N ALA A 314 17.63 20.79 -40.32
CA ALA A 314 18.62 21.88 -40.30
C ALA A 314 19.64 21.77 -41.44
N LEU A 315 20.02 20.56 -41.87
CA LEU A 315 20.95 20.35 -42.99
C LEU A 315 20.32 20.78 -44.33
N VAL A 316 19.03 20.51 -44.55
CA VAL A 316 18.30 20.88 -45.79
C VAL A 316 18.12 22.40 -45.95
N MET A 317 18.44 23.23 -44.94
CA MET A 317 18.39 24.69 -45.07
C MET A 317 19.33 25.23 -46.15
N ASP A 318 20.50 24.61 -46.32
CA ASP A 318 21.44 24.89 -47.40
C ASP A 318 21.34 23.78 -48.46
N THR A 319 20.43 23.94 -49.43
CA THR A 319 20.07 22.88 -50.41
C THR A 319 21.19 22.57 -51.42
N THR A 320 22.21 21.83 -51.01
CA THR A 320 23.21 21.18 -51.88
C THR A 320 23.03 19.65 -51.86
N ASP A 321 23.50 18.97 -52.89
CA ASP A 321 23.39 17.51 -52.99
C ASP A 321 24.10 16.80 -51.81
N GLU A 322 25.19 17.37 -51.28
CA GLU A 322 25.89 16.88 -50.08
C GLU A 322 25.05 17.06 -48.80
N HIS A 323 24.44 18.23 -48.61
CA HIS A 323 23.59 18.50 -47.43
C HIS A 323 22.30 17.67 -47.43
N VAL A 324 21.71 17.42 -48.60
CA VAL A 324 20.56 16.52 -48.76
C VAL A 324 20.97 15.07 -48.49
N THR A 325 22.17 14.64 -48.91
CA THR A 325 22.68 13.30 -48.56
C THR A 325 22.86 13.15 -47.05
N ALA A 326 23.43 14.15 -46.36
CA ALA A 326 23.59 14.14 -44.91
C ALA A 326 22.26 14.23 -44.14
N SER A 327 21.28 14.97 -44.68
CA SER A 327 19.88 14.96 -44.19
C SER A 327 19.27 13.56 -44.27
N LYS A 328 19.49 12.88 -45.39
CA LYS A 328 19.00 11.52 -45.61
C LYS A 328 19.52 10.55 -44.54
N GLU A 329 20.84 10.52 -44.32
CA GLU A 329 21.47 9.69 -43.27
C GLU A 329 20.90 9.98 -41.87
N LYS A 330 20.65 11.27 -41.54
CA LYS A 330 20.02 11.67 -40.28
C LYS A 330 18.54 11.27 -40.17
N THR A 331 17.81 11.31 -41.28
CA THR A 331 16.40 10.90 -41.37
C THR A 331 16.26 9.38 -41.23
N GLU A 332 17.15 8.61 -41.86
CA GLU A 332 17.23 7.15 -41.70
C GLU A 332 17.51 6.79 -40.23
N ALA A 333 18.49 7.43 -39.59
CA ALA A 333 18.77 7.24 -38.16
C ALA A 333 17.60 7.64 -37.24
N ALA A 334 16.81 8.67 -37.61
CA ALA A 334 15.59 9.04 -36.90
C ALA A 334 14.50 7.95 -37.05
N ILE A 335 14.31 7.40 -38.25
CA ILE A 335 13.37 6.30 -38.52
C ILE A 335 13.74 5.06 -37.70
N GLU A 336 15.02 4.66 -37.67
CA GLU A 336 15.48 3.54 -36.84
C GLU A 336 15.16 3.76 -35.35
N ALA A 337 15.44 4.96 -34.83
CA ALA A 337 15.19 5.30 -33.44
C ALA A 337 13.70 5.37 -33.08
N PHE A 338 12.84 5.93 -33.95
CA PHE A 338 11.39 5.90 -33.75
C PHE A 338 10.83 4.47 -33.86
N THR A 339 11.33 3.64 -34.78
CA THR A 339 10.88 2.24 -34.92
C THR A 339 11.21 1.43 -33.67
N ALA A 340 12.42 1.61 -33.12
CA ALA A 340 12.80 1.00 -31.85
C ALA A 340 11.91 1.47 -30.68
N ALA A 341 11.57 2.76 -30.64
CA ALA A 341 10.66 3.29 -29.62
C ALA A 341 9.21 2.80 -29.79
N GLN A 342 8.71 2.66 -31.03
CA GLN A 342 7.38 2.09 -31.29
C GLN A 342 7.32 0.65 -30.79
N ASN A 343 8.28 -0.19 -31.15
CA ASN A 343 8.35 -1.58 -30.69
C ASN A 343 8.36 -1.66 -29.16
N GLY A 344 9.11 -0.78 -28.47
CA GLY A 344 9.15 -0.74 -27.01
C GLY A 344 7.84 -0.26 -26.35
N LEU A 345 7.05 0.59 -27.01
CA LEU A 345 5.73 0.98 -26.54
C LEU A 345 4.68 -0.11 -26.82
N GLU A 346 4.78 -0.83 -27.93
CA GLU A 346 3.93 -1.98 -28.26
C GLU A 346 4.20 -3.16 -27.32
N GLU A 347 5.46 -3.42 -26.96
CA GLU A 347 5.84 -4.41 -25.93
C GLU A 347 5.32 -4.01 -24.55
N LEU A 348 5.48 -2.73 -24.15
CA LEU A 348 4.90 -2.19 -22.92
C LEU A 348 3.38 -2.37 -22.86
N ALA A 349 2.66 -2.11 -23.96
CA ALA A 349 1.21 -2.30 -24.07
C ALA A 349 0.79 -3.79 -23.99
N TYR A 350 1.63 -4.69 -24.53
CA TYR A 350 1.40 -6.13 -24.45
C TYR A 350 1.59 -6.67 -23.02
N GLU A 351 2.63 -6.22 -22.32
CA GLU A 351 2.90 -6.61 -20.93
C GLU A 351 1.93 -5.97 -19.93
N ASN A 352 1.43 -4.76 -20.23
CA ASN A 352 0.57 -3.97 -19.34
C ASN A 352 -0.73 -3.57 -20.06
N PRO A 353 -1.64 -4.52 -20.34
CA PRO A 353 -2.82 -4.30 -21.19
C PRO A 353 -3.84 -3.31 -20.60
N ASP A 354 -3.80 -3.05 -19.30
CA ASP A 354 -4.64 -2.07 -18.62
C ASP A 354 -4.07 -0.63 -18.69
N ALA A 355 -2.83 -0.45 -19.13
CA ALA A 355 -2.20 0.87 -19.29
C ALA A 355 -2.49 1.46 -20.70
N ASP A 356 -3.27 2.54 -20.77
CA ASP A 356 -3.60 3.21 -22.03
C ASP A 356 -2.44 4.03 -22.61
N VAL A 357 -1.48 3.32 -23.22
CA VAL A 357 -0.34 3.91 -23.91
C VAL A 357 -0.61 4.17 -25.41
N ALA A 358 -1.86 4.01 -25.87
CA ALA A 358 -2.21 4.09 -27.30
C ALA A 358 -1.83 5.45 -27.92
N ALA A 359 -2.09 6.55 -27.20
CA ALA A 359 -1.74 7.90 -27.66
C ALA A 359 -0.21 8.10 -27.87
N LEU A 360 0.63 7.43 -27.07
CA LEU A 360 2.09 7.47 -27.23
C LEU A 360 2.52 6.72 -28.50
N ILE A 361 1.90 5.56 -28.77
CA ILE A 361 2.13 4.77 -30.00
C ILE A 361 1.68 5.56 -31.23
N ASP A 362 0.48 6.14 -31.19
CA ASP A 362 -0.07 6.96 -32.29
C ASP A 362 0.83 8.15 -32.63
N TYR A 363 1.40 8.82 -31.62
CA TYR A 363 2.38 9.90 -31.85
C TYR A 363 3.63 9.41 -32.58
N VAL A 364 4.24 8.30 -32.13
CA VAL A 364 5.45 7.74 -32.74
C VAL A 364 5.18 7.25 -34.17
N ALA A 365 4.07 6.55 -34.39
CA ALA A 365 3.63 6.13 -35.71
C ALA A 365 3.45 7.33 -36.66
N LYS A 366 2.93 8.46 -36.16
CA LYS A 366 2.75 9.67 -36.97
C LYS A 366 4.07 10.39 -37.27
N ARG A 367 5.03 10.39 -36.35
CA ARG A 367 6.39 10.88 -36.62
C ARG A 367 7.14 9.99 -37.61
N LEU A 368 6.93 8.67 -37.59
CA LEU A 368 7.43 7.75 -38.62
C LEU A 368 6.85 8.03 -40.01
N GLU A 369 5.55 8.26 -40.12
CA GLU A 369 4.92 8.67 -41.39
C GLU A 369 5.54 9.97 -41.93
N ALA A 370 5.73 10.97 -41.05
CA ALA A 370 6.41 12.21 -41.42
C ALA A 370 7.85 11.96 -41.90
N MET A 371 8.67 11.21 -41.17
CA MET A 371 10.05 10.92 -41.60
C MET A 371 10.11 10.16 -42.94
N GLY A 372 9.14 9.28 -43.23
CA GLY A 372 9.00 8.64 -44.53
C GLY A 372 8.81 9.64 -45.68
N TYR A 373 7.99 10.68 -45.48
CA TYR A 373 7.83 11.77 -46.44
C TYR A 373 9.07 12.68 -46.56
N ALA A 374 9.83 12.90 -45.48
CA ALA A 374 11.10 13.61 -45.55
C ALA A 374 12.11 12.84 -46.42
N LEU A 375 12.25 11.53 -46.20
CA LEU A 375 13.13 10.66 -46.97
C LEU A 375 12.77 10.66 -48.47
N ALA A 376 11.48 10.55 -48.78
CA ALA A 376 10.97 10.61 -50.15
C ALA A 376 11.19 11.98 -50.82
N SER A 377 11.11 13.07 -50.05
CA SER A 377 11.44 14.43 -50.52
C SER A 377 12.92 14.57 -50.89
N ASP A 378 13.82 14.06 -50.05
CA ASP A 378 15.27 14.09 -50.29
C ASP A 378 15.65 13.23 -51.51
N ASP A 379 15.08 12.03 -51.66
CA ASP A 379 15.27 11.18 -52.84
C ASP A 379 14.73 11.83 -54.13
N ALA A 380 13.56 12.47 -54.07
CA ALA A 380 13.01 13.22 -55.20
C ALA A 380 13.87 14.43 -55.59
N PHE A 381 14.48 15.11 -54.61
CA PHE A 381 15.43 16.20 -54.86
C PHE A 381 16.67 15.70 -55.61
N LEU A 382 17.30 14.63 -55.12
CA LEU A 382 18.50 14.02 -55.76
C LEU A 382 18.19 13.48 -57.17
N ALA A 383 16.99 12.91 -57.37
CA ALA A 383 16.47 12.52 -58.68
C ALA A 383 16.12 13.71 -59.61
N LYS A 384 16.23 14.95 -59.11
CA LYS A 384 15.88 16.22 -59.79
C LYS A 384 14.39 16.34 -60.13
N ASN A 385 13.54 15.54 -59.48
CA ASN A 385 12.10 15.57 -59.59
C ASN A 385 11.48 16.58 -58.60
N LYS A 386 11.43 17.83 -59.03
CA LYS A 386 10.97 18.96 -58.19
C LYS A 386 9.48 18.93 -57.86
N GLU A 387 8.66 18.31 -58.72
CA GLU A 387 7.21 18.23 -58.49
C GLU A 387 6.92 17.25 -57.36
N GLU A 388 7.56 16.09 -57.39
CA GLU A 388 7.48 15.08 -56.33
C GLU A 388 8.08 15.59 -55.01
N ALA A 389 9.26 16.22 -55.03
CA ALA A 389 9.89 16.74 -53.81
C ALA A 389 8.99 17.76 -53.08
N VAL A 390 8.26 18.61 -53.81
CA VAL A 390 7.29 19.53 -53.22
C VAL A 390 6.07 18.78 -52.67
N ALA A 391 5.52 17.81 -53.40
CA ALA A 391 4.39 17.02 -52.94
C ALA A 391 4.69 16.22 -51.66
N GLN A 392 5.89 15.66 -51.56
CA GLN A 392 6.38 14.94 -50.38
C GLN A 392 6.63 15.90 -49.20
N ASN A 393 7.17 17.10 -49.44
CA ASN A 393 7.29 18.12 -48.38
C ASN A 393 5.92 18.59 -47.86
N ASP A 394 4.93 18.79 -48.74
CA ASP A 394 3.55 19.10 -48.35
C ASP A 394 2.88 17.96 -47.56
N ALA A 395 3.25 16.70 -47.84
CA ALA A 395 2.81 15.53 -47.07
C ALA A 395 3.49 15.46 -45.68
N TYR A 396 4.81 15.68 -45.61
CA TYR A 396 5.57 15.83 -44.36
C TYR A 396 4.93 16.87 -43.43
N ASN A 397 4.68 18.08 -43.94
CA ASN A 397 4.11 19.17 -43.15
C ASN A 397 2.71 18.85 -42.63
N ARG A 398 1.93 18.01 -43.33
CA ARG A 398 0.62 17.53 -42.86
C ARG A 398 0.78 16.49 -41.75
N ALA A 399 1.64 15.49 -41.96
CA ALA A 399 1.89 14.45 -40.97
C ALA A 399 2.47 15.04 -39.66
N ASP A 400 3.40 16.00 -39.75
CA ASP A 400 3.95 16.70 -38.58
C ASP A 400 2.89 17.55 -37.85
N ALA A 401 1.99 18.23 -38.58
CA ALA A 401 0.89 18.97 -37.96
C ALA A 401 -0.13 18.06 -37.24
N GLU A 402 -0.38 16.87 -37.78
CA GLU A 402 -1.20 15.83 -37.14
C GLU A 402 -0.47 15.25 -35.91
N ALA A 403 0.84 14.95 -36.02
CA ALA A 403 1.66 14.51 -34.88
C ALA A 403 1.71 15.55 -33.76
N ALA A 404 1.83 16.84 -34.08
CA ALA A 404 1.77 17.94 -33.12
C ALA A 404 0.39 18.09 -32.46
N THR A 405 -0.67 17.62 -33.10
CA THR A 405 -2.03 17.57 -32.51
C THR A 405 -2.13 16.44 -31.49
N ILE A 406 -1.57 15.26 -31.79
CA ILE A 406 -1.48 14.14 -30.84
C ILE A 406 -0.55 14.51 -29.66
N ALA A 407 0.58 15.16 -29.92
CA ALA A 407 1.52 15.61 -28.89
C ALA A 407 0.87 16.52 -27.84
N ALA A 408 -0.16 17.29 -28.22
CA ALA A 408 -0.91 18.16 -27.32
C ALA A 408 -1.88 17.41 -26.38
N THR A 409 -2.17 16.13 -26.64
CA THR A 409 -3.00 15.26 -25.78
C THR A 409 -2.19 14.28 -24.94
N LEU A 410 -0.85 14.25 -25.08
CA LEU A 410 0.00 13.32 -24.33
C LEU A 410 0.13 13.74 -22.86
N PRO A 411 0.30 12.77 -21.93
CA PRO A 411 0.61 13.07 -20.54
C PRO A 411 2.00 13.71 -20.42
N THR A 412 2.19 14.52 -19.37
CA THR A 412 3.48 15.19 -19.11
C THR A 412 4.56 14.19 -18.69
N ASP A 413 4.19 13.12 -17.99
CA ASP A 413 5.02 11.94 -17.76
C ASP A 413 4.53 10.81 -18.68
N PRO A 414 5.36 10.25 -19.58
CA PRO A 414 4.98 9.12 -20.42
C PRO A 414 4.63 7.85 -19.62
N ALA A 415 5.02 7.76 -18.34
CA ALA A 415 4.60 6.68 -17.46
C ALA A 415 3.17 6.85 -16.88
N GLN A 416 2.52 8.01 -17.04
CA GLN A 416 1.23 8.27 -16.38
C GLN A 416 0.17 7.17 -16.62
N PRO A 417 -0.01 6.61 -17.85
CA PRO A 417 -1.00 5.54 -18.06
C PRO A 417 -0.72 4.25 -17.26
N VAL A 418 0.55 3.96 -16.96
CA VAL A 418 0.95 2.83 -16.10
C VAL A 418 0.61 3.12 -14.63
N LEU A 419 0.83 4.37 -14.20
CA LEU A 419 0.51 4.80 -12.83
C LEU A 419 -1.00 4.86 -12.60
N ASP A 420 -1.76 5.37 -13.56
CA ASP A 420 -3.23 5.42 -13.52
C ASP A 420 -3.84 4.00 -13.46
N ALA A 421 -3.28 3.06 -14.25
CA ALA A 421 -3.68 1.65 -14.20
C ALA A 421 -3.37 0.99 -12.84
N TYR A 422 -2.21 1.29 -12.24
CA TYR A 422 -1.85 0.84 -10.90
C TYR A 422 -2.81 1.38 -9.83
N ASP A 423 -3.11 2.68 -9.85
CA ASP A 423 -4.03 3.31 -8.90
C ASP A 423 -5.45 2.71 -9.05
N GLN A 424 -5.91 2.48 -10.29
CA GLN A 424 -7.20 1.84 -10.57
C GLN A 424 -7.25 0.38 -10.08
N ALA A 425 -6.19 -0.40 -10.27
CA ALA A 425 -6.11 -1.79 -9.85
C ALA A 425 -6.01 -1.94 -8.31
N THR A 426 -5.26 -1.05 -7.65
CA THR A 426 -5.03 -1.12 -6.19
C THR A 426 -6.09 -0.43 -5.34
N ALA A 427 -6.86 0.53 -5.86
CA ALA A 427 -7.92 1.22 -5.10
C ALA A 427 -8.82 0.30 -4.24
N PRO A 428 -9.44 -0.80 -4.76
CA PRO A 428 -10.24 -1.70 -3.92
C PRO A 428 -9.42 -2.49 -2.89
N ILE A 429 -8.11 -2.68 -3.14
CA ILE A 429 -7.18 -3.36 -2.24
C ILE A 429 -6.80 -2.43 -1.09
N PHE A 430 -6.59 -1.14 -1.36
CA PHE A 430 -6.38 -0.09 -0.34
C PHE A 430 -7.60 0.06 0.59
N GLU A 431 -8.82 0.02 0.07
CA GLU A 431 -10.04 0.01 0.91
C GLU A 431 -10.11 -1.23 1.82
N THR A 432 -9.71 -2.39 1.30
CA THR A 432 -9.61 -3.64 2.07
C THR A 432 -8.55 -3.53 3.17
N TYR A 433 -7.36 -3.01 2.84
CA TYR A 433 -6.26 -2.77 3.78
C TYR A 433 -6.66 -1.78 4.90
N SER A 434 -7.27 -0.65 4.52
CA SER A 434 -7.76 0.37 5.46
C SER A 434 -8.84 -0.18 6.40
N THR A 435 -9.78 -0.96 5.86
CA THR A 435 -10.81 -1.65 6.65
C THR A 435 -10.19 -2.63 7.65
N ALA A 436 -9.25 -3.46 7.20
CA ALA A 436 -8.53 -4.41 8.04
C ALA A 436 -7.72 -3.70 9.14
N ARG A 437 -7.08 -2.57 8.84
CA ARG A 437 -6.38 -1.71 9.82
C ARG A 437 -7.30 -1.23 10.93
N SER A 438 -8.50 -0.76 10.55
CA SER A 438 -9.53 -0.30 11.50
C SER A 438 -10.06 -1.44 12.38
N GLN A 439 -10.23 -2.64 11.81
CA GLN A 439 -10.65 -3.84 12.55
C GLN A 439 -9.59 -4.29 13.56
N ALA A 440 -8.32 -4.36 13.15
CA ALA A 440 -7.21 -4.69 14.04
C ALA A 440 -7.11 -3.70 15.21
N GLY A 441 -7.14 -2.39 14.93
CA GLY A 441 -7.10 -1.35 15.96
C GLY A 441 -8.30 -1.40 16.92
N SER A 442 -9.47 -1.84 16.44
CA SER A 442 -10.68 -2.01 17.28
C SER A 442 -10.57 -3.21 18.22
N ALA A 443 -10.09 -4.35 17.72
CA ALA A 443 -9.87 -5.54 18.54
C ALA A 443 -8.75 -5.33 19.56
N ASP A 444 -7.65 -4.68 19.17
CA ASP A 444 -6.52 -4.33 20.05
C ASP A 444 -6.93 -3.37 21.18
N ALA A 445 -7.91 -2.49 20.94
CA ALA A 445 -8.44 -1.61 21.97
C ALA A 445 -9.20 -2.40 23.05
N PHE A 446 -10.01 -3.40 22.64
CA PHE A 446 -10.69 -4.30 23.56
C PHE A 446 -9.69 -5.15 24.36
N LEU A 447 -8.75 -5.81 23.67
CA LEU A 447 -7.76 -6.70 24.30
C LEU A 447 -6.90 -5.97 25.34
N ARG A 448 -6.56 -4.70 25.09
CA ARG A 448 -5.83 -3.85 26.03
C ARG A 448 -6.63 -3.51 27.28
N ASP A 449 -7.93 -3.27 27.15
CA ASP A 449 -8.81 -3.02 28.31
C ASP A 449 -8.96 -4.31 29.14
N TYR A 450 -9.21 -5.44 28.49
CA TYR A 450 -9.30 -6.77 29.11
C TYR A 450 -8.03 -7.16 29.90
N LEU A 451 -6.84 -6.95 29.34
CA LEU A 451 -5.58 -7.17 30.07
C LEU A 451 -5.39 -6.15 31.22
N GLY A 452 -5.87 -4.92 31.05
CA GLY A 452 -5.81 -3.86 32.06
C GLY A 452 -6.78 -4.01 33.23
N THR A 453 -7.83 -4.81 33.07
CA THR A 453 -8.78 -5.19 34.14
C THR A 453 -8.37 -6.49 34.84
N THR A 454 -7.89 -7.51 34.09
CA THR A 454 -7.47 -8.80 34.66
C THR A 454 -6.12 -8.78 35.39
N SER A 455 -5.27 -7.77 35.17
CA SER A 455 -4.00 -7.58 35.88
C SER A 455 -4.11 -6.87 37.25
N LYS A 456 -5.32 -6.69 37.81
CA LYS A 456 -5.57 -5.99 39.09
C LYS A 456 -6.14 -6.90 40.17
#